data_AF-A0A9D9MVS0-F1
#
_entry.id   AF-A0A9D9MVS0-F1
#
_cell.length_a   1.000
_cell.length_b   1.000
_cell.length_c   1.000
_cell.angle_alpha   90.00
_cell.angle_beta   90.00
_cell.angle_gamma   90.00
#
_symmetry.space_group_name_H-M   'P 1'
#
loop_
_entity.id
_entity.type
_entity.pdbx_description
1 polymer ?
#
loop_
_entity_poly.entity_id
_entity_poly.type
_entity_poly.pdbx_seq_one_letter_code
_entity_poly.pdbx_strand_id
1 'polypeptide(L)'
;MSGTLTRHPVAQALEHSLGMFVVTDRDGVALYANDGAARRTGYAVAETVGKKPGKLWGGHMPRAFYDHLWETIDAGQPIVADLENQRKDGRLYAERVHIAPILGTGREPQFFIAAQPFHLESAEALDRFGVEFRWFFSTGTKISDLRFIEWINRWFTAERDPEGNHSSGSTAGFIESELVDPLRERFAAREEDRVLIEAAQADAREFRELYAKYQDLVRQYFLRHLRYDRDVADDLTQDTFYRALSYLPGFTATNASYGTYLLRVAHNLLVNHYRKKKTLGLFDERIASEVSGVAAPEPLSVCQIFDSPLLRPAERRILSMKYQEGFAVQEIAALLGTSENAVKLRLSRARKRLRGLL
;
A
#
# COMPACT_ATOMS: atom_id res chain seq x y z
N MET A 1 -7.22 6.00 -8.31
CA MET A 1 -8.03 6.45 -7.17
C MET A 1 -7.10 7.10 -6.15
N SER A 2 -6.86 8.41 -6.25
CA SER A 2 -5.89 9.15 -5.41
C SER A 2 -6.56 10.30 -4.63
N GLY A 3 -7.87 10.20 -4.37
CA GLY A 3 -8.69 11.36 -4.00
C GLY A 3 -9.41 11.30 -2.65
N THR A 4 -9.31 10.23 -1.88
CA THR A 4 -10.16 10.06 -0.68
C THR A 4 -9.54 10.62 0.60
N LEU A 5 -8.20 10.56 0.76
CA LEU A 5 -7.53 11.09 1.97
C LEU A 5 -7.41 12.63 2.01
N THR A 6 -7.74 13.35 0.93
CA THR A 6 -7.28 14.73 0.73
C THR A 6 -8.23 15.83 1.23
N ARG A 7 -9.40 15.51 1.80
CA ARG A 7 -10.44 16.53 2.10
C ARG A 7 -10.73 16.82 3.57
N HIS A 8 -10.20 16.07 4.55
CA HIS A 8 -10.58 16.27 5.96
C HIS A 8 -9.48 16.97 6.81
N PRO A 9 -9.83 17.98 7.64
CA PRO A 9 -8.86 18.75 8.43
C PRO A 9 -7.95 17.94 9.35
N VAL A 10 -8.48 16.88 9.99
CA VAL A 10 -7.71 16.02 10.91
C VAL A 10 -6.62 15.22 10.17
N ALA A 11 -6.97 14.63 9.01
CA ALA A 11 -6.01 13.86 8.22
C ALA A 11 -4.88 14.77 7.70
N GLN A 12 -5.22 15.98 7.26
CA GLN A 12 -4.22 16.99 6.87
C GLN A 12 -3.36 17.44 8.07
N ALA A 13 -3.95 17.62 9.25
CA ALA A 13 -3.23 17.97 10.47
C ALA A 13 -2.23 16.89 10.87
N LEU A 14 -2.61 15.61 10.81
CA LEU A 14 -1.71 14.49 11.09
C LEU A 14 -0.60 14.36 10.05
N GLU A 15 -0.95 14.46 8.76
CA GLU A 15 -0.01 14.29 7.65
C GLU A 15 1.14 15.32 7.72
N HIS A 16 0.79 16.58 8.03
CA HIS A 16 1.75 17.69 8.08
C HIS A 16 2.29 17.97 9.48
N SER A 17 1.89 17.21 10.50
CA SER A 17 2.40 17.39 11.86
C SER A 17 3.92 17.14 11.95
N LEU A 18 4.57 17.85 12.89
CA LEU A 18 6.01 17.71 13.09
C LEU A 18 6.38 16.39 13.77
N GLY A 19 5.52 15.90 14.66
CA GLY A 19 5.71 14.62 15.35
C GLY A 19 5.27 13.41 14.54
N MET A 20 5.67 12.24 15.04
CA MET A 20 5.39 10.94 14.43
C MET A 20 4.01 10.45 14.85
N PHE A 21 3.24 9.98 13.87
CA PHE A 21 2.01 9.24 14.05
C PHE A 21 2.05 7.94 13.25
N VAL A 22 1.68 6.84 13.89
CA VAL A 22 1.49 5.53 13.25
C VAL A 22 0.20 4.93 13.77
N VAL A 23 -0.64 4.40 12.88
CA VAL A 23 -1.82 3.62 13.26
C VAL A 23 -1.64 2.19 12.78
N THR A 24 -1.89 1.21 13.63
CA THR A 24 -1.77 -0.22 13.32
C THR A 24 -3.09 -0.95 13.49
N ASP A 25 -3.22 -2.12 12.86
CA ASP A 25 -4.22 -3.10 13.26
C ASP A 25 -3.88 -3.77 14.61
N ARG A 26 -4.72 -4.73 15.01
CA ARG A 26 -4.56 -5.50 16.25
C ARG A 26 -3.30 -6.36 16.29
N ASP A 27 -2.79 -6.77 15.12
CA ASP A 27 -1.55 -7.54 15.01
C ASP A 27 -0.30 -6.65 14.99
N GLY A 28 -0.47 -5.33 15.09
CA GLY A 28 0.61 -4.37 15.06
C GLY A 28 1.15 -4.09 13.66
N VAL A 29 0.42 -4.43 12.60
CA VAL A 29 0.78 -4.06 11.22
C VAL A 29 0.35 -2.62 10.98
N ALA A 30 1.28 -1.77 10.54
CA ALA A 30 0.99 -0.37 10.27
C ALA A 30 0.02 -0.23 9.09
N LEU A 31 -1.10 0.45 9.33
CA LEU A 31 -2.09 0.83 8.33
C LEU A 31 -1.86 2.26 7.85
N TYR A 32 -1.40 3.13 8.74
CA TYR A 32 -1.05 4.53 8.47
C TYR A 32 0.29 4.89 9.10
N ALA A 33 1.03 5.76 8.42
CA ALA A 33 2.19 6.46 8.98
C ALA A 33 2.31 7.83 8.30
N ASN A 34 2.64 8.86 9.07
CA ASN A 34 2.81 10.21 8.55
C ASN A 34 4.29 10.51 8.17
N ASP A 35 4.54 11.70 7.61
CA ASP A 35 5.90 12.14 7.29
C ASP A 35 6.79 12.27 8.54
N GLY A 36 6.21 12.55 9.70
CA GLY A 36 6.92 12.53 10.98
C GLY A 36 7.53 11.17 11.30
N ALA A 37 6.78 10.09 11.09
CA ALA A 37 7.28 8.73 11.23
C ALA A 37 8.46 8.45 10.29
N ALA A 38 8.37 8.92 9.05
CA ALA A 38 9.44 8.76 8.07
C ALA A 38 10.72 9.54 8.46
N ARG A 39 10.57 10.78 8.94
CA ARG A 39 11.70 11.57 9.46
C ARG A 39 12.35 10.92 10.67
N ARG A 40 11.54 10.45 11.63
CA ARG A 40 12.01 9.85 12.88
C ARG A 40 12.76 8.55 12.64
N THR A 41 12.14 7.63 11.91
CA THR A 41 12.64 6.25 11.74
C THR A 41 13.58 6.07 10.54
N GLY A 42 13.48 6.93 9.52
CA GLY A 42 14.22 6.83 8.26
C GLY A 42 13.58 5.87 7.24
N TYR A 43 12.47 5.19 7.58
CA TYR A 43 11.69 4.40 6.63
C TYR A 43 10.67 5.28 5.92
N ALA A 44 10.58 5.19 4.59
CA ALA A 44 9.53 5.92 3.88
C ALA A 44 8.14 5.41 4.30
N VAL A 45 7.10 6.25 4.26
CA VAL A 45 5.72 5.84 4.59
C VAL A 45 5.30 4.58 3.82
N ALA A 46 5.65 4.50 2.53
CA ALA A 46 5.36 3.33 1.70
C ALA A 46 6.13 2.05 2.10
N GLU A 47 7.22 2.17 2.86
CA GLU A 47 7.96 1.03 3.43
C GLU A 47 7.44 0.64 4.81
N THR A 48 6.85 1.60 5.54
CA THR A 48 6.27 1.39 6.87
C THR A 48 4.92 0.70 6.79
N VAL A 49 4.03 1.19 5.92
CA VAL A 49 2.67 0.68 5.83
C VAL A 49 2.66 -0.76 5.28
N GLY A 50 1.91 -1.65 5.93
CA GLY A 50 1.89 -3.10 5.67
C GLY A 50 2.99 -3.88 6.38
N LYS A 51 3.77 -3.26 7.27
CA LYS A 51 4.81 -3.90 8.08
C LYS A 51 4.59 -3.63 9.56
N LYS A 52 5.15 -4.48 10.43
CA LYS A 52 5.12 -4.26 11.88
C LYS A 52 6.22 -3.28 12.28
N PRO A 53 5.92 -2.15 12.94
CA PRO A 53 6.93 -1.25 13.53
C PRO A 53 8.01 -1.97 14.34
N GLY A 54 7.59 -2.96 15.15
CA GLY A 54 8.49 -3.78 15.97
C GLY A 54 9.45 -4.69 15.17
N LYS A 55 9.29 -4.77 13.84
CA LYS A 55 10.24 -5.44 12.93
C LYS A 55 11.06 -4.47 12.10
N LEU A 56 10.63 -3.22 12.00
CA LEU A 56 11.32 -2.19 11.21
C LEU A 56 12.33 -1.42 12.06
N TRP A 57 11.87 -0.85 13.18
CA TRP A 57 12.71 -0.03 14.05
C TRP A 57 12.63 -0.43 15.53
N GLY A 58 11.63 -1.23 15.93
CA GLY A 58 11.56 -1.80 17.28
C GLY A 58 12.22 -3.17 17.42
N GLY A 59 11.90 -3.87 18.50
CA GLY A 59 12.39 -5.22 18.78
C GLY A 59 13.64 -5.30 19.65
N HIS A 60 14.12 -4.16 20.17
CA HIS A 60 15.36 -4.09 20.97
C HIS A 60 15.13 -4.20 22.48
N MET A 61 13.89 -4.43 22.92
CA MET A 61 13.55 -4.62 24.33
C MET A 61 13.40 -6.12 24.70
N PRO A 62 13.58 -6.49 25.98
CA PRO A 62 13.32 -7.87 26.43
C PRO A 62 11.89 -8.31 26.16
N ARG A 63 11.66 -9.62 25.98
CA ARG A 63 10.33 -10.17 25.70
C ARG A 63 9.26 -9.72 26.72
N ALA A 64 9.60 -9.75 28.01
CA ALA A 64 8.69 -9.35 29.09
C ALA A 64 8.18 -7.90 28.95
N PHE A 65 8.97 -7.00 28.34
CA PHE A 65 8.53 -5.64 28.04
C PHE A 65 7.42 -5.64 26.99
N TYR A 66 7.59 -6.39 25.90
CA TYR A 66 6.58 -6.48 24.85
C TYR A 66 5.33 -7.21 25.31
N ASP A 67 5.47 -8.28 26.11
CA ASP A 67 4.34 -8.99 26.70
C ASP A 67 3.48 -8.01 27.54
N HIS A 68 4.11 -7.21 28.42
CA HIS A 68 3.41 -6.18 29.20
C HIS A 68 2.77 -5.08 28.34
N LEU A 69 3.47 -4.64 27.30
CA LEU A 69 2.95 -3.64 26.36
C LEU A 69 1.68 -4.14 25.69
N TRP A 70 1.69 -5.35 25.14
CA TRP A 70 0.55 -5.95 24.46
C TRP A 70 -0.61 -6.21 25.42
N GLU A 71 -0.35 -6.79 26.60
CA GLU A 71 -1.36 -6.97 27.65
C GLU A 71 -2.08 -5.66 28.01
N THR A 72 -1.33 -4.56 28.10
CA THR A 72 -1.89 -3.24 28.46
C THR A 72 -2.80 -2.70 27.37
N ILE A 73 -2.33 -2.67 26.12
CA ILE A 73 -3.11 -2.06 25.02
C ILE A 73 -4.28 -2.95 24.59
N ASP A 74 -4.14 -4.28 24.66
CA ASP A 74 -5.23 -5.22 24.40
C ASP A 74 -6.34 -5.14 25.47
N ALA A 75 -5.99 -4.78 26.71
CA ALA A 75 -6.95 -4.48 27.77
C ALA A 75 -7.67 -3.12 27.59
N GLY A 76 -7.43 -2.42 26.48
CA GLY A 76 -8.06 -1.13 26.21
C GLY A 76 -7.43 0.04 26.97
N GLN A 77 -6.22 -0.11 27.52
CA GLN A 77 -5.51 0.94 28.26
C GLN A 77 -4.38 1.56 27.42
N PRO A 78 -4.19 2.89 27.48
CA PRO A 78 -3.02 3.53 26.88
C PRO A 78 -1.75 3.23 27.69
N ILE A 79 -0.63 3.12 26.99
CA ILE A 79 0.69 2.91 27.58
C ILE A 79 1.67 4.02 27.18
N VAL A 80 2.50 4.41 28.13
CA VAL A 80 3.67 5.25 27.90
C VAL A 80 4.89 4.53 28.44
N ALA A 81 5.89 4.31 27.59
CA ALA A 81 7.04 3.50 27.94
C ALA A 81 8.32 4.01 27.26
N ASP A 82 9.44 3.89 27.96
CA ASP A 82 10.76 4.14 27.39
C ASP A 82 11.28 2.86 26.74
N LEU A 83 11.77 2.98 25.50
CA LEU A 83 12.38 1.88 24.77
C LEU A 83 13.53 2.36 23.88
N GLU A 84 14.31 1.40 23.40
CA GLU A 84 15.34 1.64 22.40
C GLU A 84 14.81 1.21 21.02
N ASN A 85 15.01 2.06 20.02
CA ASN A 85 14.68 1.81 18.63
C ASN A 85 15.93 1.96 17.76
N GLN A 86 15.89 1.39 16.56
CA GLN A 86 16.92 1.49 15.54
C GLN A 86 16.37 2.14 14.28
N ARG A 87 17.01 3.23 13.83
CA ARG A 87 16.66 3.86 12.55
C ARG A 87 17.07 2.94 11.38
N LYS A 88 16.54 3.21 10.19
CA LYS A 88 16.91 2.50 8.95
C LYS A 88 18.41 2.51 8.65
N ASP A 89 19.12 3.54 9.09
CA ASP A 89 20.58 3.68 8.95
C ASP A 89 21.39 2.91 10.01
N GLY A 90 20.72 2.17 10.90
CA GLY A 90 21.32 1.37 11.96
C GLY A 90 21.57 2.10 13.28
N ARG A 91 21.35 3.42 13.34
CA ARG A 91 21.59 4.21 14.57
C ARG A 91 20.52 3.92 15.61
N LEU A 92 20.96 3.55 16.81
CA LEU A 92 20.08 3.38 17.97
C LEU A 92 19.67 4.74 18.53
N TYR A 93 18.44 4.81 19.03
CA TYR A 93 17.92 5.99 19.69
C TYR A 93 16.93 5.59 20.78
N ALA A 94 17.01 6.28 21.92
CA ALA A 94 16.01 6.17 22.97
C ALA A 94 14.74 6.90 22.55
N GLU A 95 13.60 6.30 22.88
CA GLU A 95 12.29 6.85 22.58
C GLU A 95 11.30 6.54 23.68
N ARG A 96 10.59 7.58 24.12
CA ARG A 96 9.39 7.43 24.93
C ARG A 96 8.19 7.27 24.01
N VAL A 97 7.69 6.04 23.90
CA VAL A 97 6.52 5.75 23.08
C VAL A 97 5.23 6.00 23.83
N HIS A 98 4.21 6.46 23.11
CA HIS A 98 2.86 6.66 23.63
C HIS A 98 1.92 5.93 22.69
N ILE A 99 1.28 4.87 23.18
CA ILE A 99 0.45 3.98 22.38
C ILE A 99 -0.91 3.86 23.04
N ALA A 100 -1.98 4.03 22.27
CA ALA A 100 -3.33 3.95 22.75
C ALA A 100 -4.19 3.05 21.85
N PRO A 101 -5.13 2.29 22.42
CA PRO A 101 -6.13 1.58 21.65
C PRO A 101 -7.19 2.53 21.10
N ILE A 102 -7.60 2.27 19.87
CA ILE A 102 -8.79 2.85 19.26
C ILE A 102 -9.87 1.77 19.33
N LEU A 103 -10.90 2.08 20.13
CA LEU A 103 -12.03 1.19 20.36
C LEU A 103 -13.08 1.42 19.28
N GLY A 104 -13.58 0.34 18.68
CA GLY A 104 -14.74 0.43 17.78
C GLY A 104 -16.06 0.50 18.56
N THR A 105 -17.14 -0.01 17.97
CA THR A 105 -18.46 -0.09 18.63
C THR A 105 -18.51 -1.08 19.81
N GLY A 106 -17.51 -1.95 19.95
CA GLY A 106 -17.32 -2.87 21.08
C GLY A 106 -16.31 -2.37 22.12
N ARG A 107 -16.09 -3.17 23.18
CA ARG A 107 -15.05 -2.89 24.19
C ARG A 107 -13.65 -3.39 23.81
N GLU A 108 -13.53 -4.16 22.72
CA GLU A 108 -12.23 -4.63 22.25
C GLU A 108 -11.53 -3.59 21.37
N PRO A 109 -10.21 -3.39 21.54
CA PRO A 109 -9.40 -2.60 20.62
C PRO A 109 -9.47 -3.17 19.21
N GLN A 110 -9.73 -2.30 18.23
CA GLN A 110 -9.67 -2.66 16.82
C GLN A 110 -8.36 -2.21 16.18
N PHE A 111 -7.79 -1.11 16.68
CA PHE A 111 -6.56 -0.51 16.19
C PHE A 111 -5.75 0.07 17.34
N PHE A 112 -4.50 0.41 17.05
CA PHE A 112 -3.64 1.13 17.97
C PHE A 112 -3.07 2.38 17.29
N ILE A 113 -3.05 3.49 18.01
CA ILE A 113 -2.38 4.73 17.59
C ILE A 113 -1.14 4.94 18.44
N ALA A 114 0.00 5.13 17.78
CA ALA A 114 1.25 5.58 18.37
C ALA A 114 1.48 7.05 17.99
N ALA A 115 1.81 7.88 18.98
CA ALA A 115 2.07 9.30 18.80
C ALA A 115 3.35 9.73 19.53
N GLN A 116 4.27 10.39 18.83
CA GLN A 116 5.53 10.86 19.41
C GLN A 116 5.81 12.31 18.98
N PRO A 117 5.75 13.28 19.89
CA PRO A 117 6.04 14.66 19.56
C PRO A 117 7.56 14.82 19.35
N PHE A 118 7.95 15.44 18.23
CA PHE A 118 9.36 15.55 17.84
C PHE A 118 10.08 16.75 18.47
N HIS A 119 9.34 17.81 18.81
CA HIS A 119 9.89 19.09 19.26
C HIS A 119 10.00 19.24 20.79
N LEU A 120 9.53 18.25 21.56
CA LEU A 120 9.63 18.29 23.01
C LEU A 120 11.03 17.82 23.42
N GLU A 121 11.86 18.77 23.85
CA GLU A 121 13.26 18.50 24.24
C GLU A 121 13.44 18.23 25.73
N SER A 122 12.52 18.71 26.60
CA SER A 122 12.65 18.53 28.05
C SER A 122 11.87 17.31 28.57
N ALA A 123 12.46 16.61 29.56
CA ALA A 123 11.83 15.48 30.23
C ALA A 123 10.48 15.86 30.85
N GLU A 124 10.38 17.04 31.46
CA GLU A 124 9.14 17.57 32.04
C GLU A 124 8.03 17.76 30.99
N ALA A 125 8.38 18.20 29.77
CA ALA A 125 7.41 18.35 28.70
C ALA A 125 6.92 16.98 28.19
N LEU A 126 7.83 16.01 28.06
CA LEU A 126 7.49 14.62 27.72
C LEU A 126 6.63 13.94 28.79
N ASP A 127 6.89 14.20 30.07
CA ASP A 127 6.08 13.70 31.18
C ASP A 127 4.67 14.29 31.17
N ARG A 128 4.54 15.61 30.96
CA ARG A 128 3.23 16.27 30.81
C ARG A 128 2.46 15.72 29.63
N PHE A 129 3.13 15.55 28.48
CA PHE A 129 2.55 14.92 27.32
C PHE A 129 2.05 13.51 27.63
N GLY A 130 2.86 12.69 28.32
CA GLY A 130 2.48 11.31 28.68
C GLY A 130 1.31 11.21 29.65
N VAL A 131 1.23 12.10 30.64
CA VAL A 131 0.06 12.20 31.53
C VAL A 131 -1.19 12.55 30.75
N GLU A 132 -1.09 13.56 29.89
CA GLU A 132 -2.23 14.03 29.12
C GLU A 132 -2.67 13.02 28.05
N PHE A 133 -1.72 12.34 27.39
CA PHE A 133 -1.98 11.26 26.45
C PHE A 133 -2.79 10.14 27.09
N ARG A 134 -2.39 9.68 28.28
CA ARG A 134 -3.14 8.64 29.03
C ARG A 134 -4.55 9.09 29.37
N TRP A 135 -4.72 10.33 29.81
CA TRP A 135 -6.04 10.87 30.11
C TRP A 135 -6.89 10.95 28.85
N PHE A 136 -6.33 11.49 27.76
CA PHE A 136 -7.00 11.74 26.51
C PHE A 136 -7.51 10.44 25.86
N PHE A 137 -6.69 9.38 25.89
CA PHE A 137 -7.01 8.06 25.34
C PHE A 137 -7.50 7.03 26.37
N SER A 138 -7.95 7.47 27.54
CA SER A 138 -8.47 6.56 28.58
C SER A 138 -9.78 5.90 28.15
N THR A 139 -9.98 4.64 28.58
CA THR A 139 -11.19 3.85 28.29
C THR A 139 -12.45 4.58 28.78
N GLY A 140 -13.44 4.77 27.90
CA GLY A 140 -14.71 5.42 28.22
C GLY A 140 -14.81 6.89 27.83
N THR A 141 -13.71 7.51 27.41
CA THR A 141 -13.71 8.89 26.91
C THR A 141 -14.05 8.91 25.42
N LYS A 142 -15.24 9.43 25.06
CA LYS A 142 -15.53 9.79 23.67
C LYS A 142 -14.77 11.07 23.34
N ILE A 143 -13.73 10.95 22.55
CA ILE A 143 -12.96 12.07 22.03
C ILE A 143 -13.69 12.59 20.79
N SER A 144 -13.84 13.91 20.63
CA SER A 144 -14.37 14.51 19.41
C SER A 144 -13.27 15.00 18.49
N ASP A 145 -13.55 15.07 17.19
CA ASP A 145 -12.58 15.47 16.17
C ASP A 145 -11.96 16.84 16.48
N LEU A 146 -12.76 17.81 16.92
CA LEU A 146 -12.26 19.13 17.33
C LEU A 146 -11.29 19.03 18.52
N ARG A 147 -11.65 18.27 19.57
CA ARG A 147 -10.74 18.08 20.72
C ARG A 147 -9.46 17.36 20.32
N PHE A 148 -9.54 16.47 19.33
CA PHE A 148 -8.36 15.80 18.78
C PHE A 148 -7.49 16.75 17.95
N ILE A 149 -8.07 17.61 17.13
CA ILE A 149 -7.34 18.65 16.40
C ILE A 149 -6.67 19.63 17.37
N GLU A 150 -7.39 20.10 18.39
CA GLU A 150 -6.84 20.95 19.45
C GLU A 150 -5.66 20.27 20.15
N TRP A 151 -5.81 18.98 20.47
CA TRP A 151 -4.74 18.18 21.08
C TRP A 151 -3.52 18.04 20.17
N ILE A 152 -3.73 17.75 18.88
CA ILE A 152 -2.66 17.71 17.87
C ILE A 152 -1.97 19.07 17.76
N ASN A 153 -2.73 20.15 17.62
CA ASN A 153 -2.17 21.49 17.49
C ASN A 153 -1.33 21.85 18.72
N ARG A 154 -1.83 21.56 19.92
CA ARG A 154 -1.08 21.83 21.16
C ARG A 154 0.26 21.09 21.22
N TRP A 155 0.31 19.82 20.81
CA TRP A 155 1.46 18.95 21.05
C TRP A 155 2.32 18.65 19.82
N PHE A 156 1.86 19.00 18.62
CA PHE A 156 2.46 18.57 17.36
C PHE A 156 2.59 19.69 16.31
N THR A 157 2.05 20.89 16.55
CA THR A 157 2.31 22.09 15.73
C THR A 157 3.09 23.14 16.52
N ALA A 158 3.77 24.04 15.82
CA ALA A 158 4.62 25.08 16.42
C ALA A 158 3.89 26.39 16.75
N GLU A 159 2.60 26.52 16.40
CA GLU A 159 1.81 27.75 16.54
C GLU A 159 0.53 27.53 17.35
N ARG A 160 0.23 28.51 18.21
CA ARG A 160 -0.89 28.55 19.16
C ARG A 160 -2.26 28.71 18.47
N ASP A 161 -3.21 27.90 18.95
CA ASP A 161 -4.67 28.05 19.03
C ASP A 161 -5.44 28.87 17.99
N PRO A 162 -6.54 28.31 17.50
CA PRO A 162 -7.79 29.07 17.44
C PRO A 162 -8.92 28.39 18.23
N GLU A 163 -9.51 29.16 19.14
CA GLU A 163 -10.79 28.92 19.80
C GLU A 163 -11.92 28.57 18.79
N GLY A 164 -12.84 27.66 19.16
CA GLY A 164 -14.20 27.70 18.62
C GLY A 164 -14.98 26.39 18.44
N ASN A 165 -15.86 26.12 19.42
CA ASN A 165 -17.23 25.57 19.41
C ASN A 165 -17.70 24.39 18.50
N HIS A 166 -18.66 23.64 19.07
CA HIS A 166 -19.04 22.23 18.86
C HIS A 166 -19.59 21.74 17.50
N SER A 167 -19.25 20.49 17.17
CA SER A 167 -20.23 19.46 16.78
C SER A 167 -19.75 18.06 17.22
N SER A 168 -20.71 17.16 17.41
CA SER A 168 -20.54 15.82 18.00
C SER A 168 -20.20 14.76 16.94
N GLY A 169 -19.01 14.17 17.07
CA GLY A 169 -18.56 12.95 16.41
C GLY A 169 -17.52 12.26 17.31
N SER A 170 -17.32 10.95 17.18
CA SER A 170 -16.26 10.24 17.92
C SER A 170 -15.01 10.09 17.05
N THR A 171 -13.86 10.55 17.54
CA THR A 171 -12.54 10.45 16.90
C THR A 171 -12.14 9.02 16.59
N ALA A 172 -12.58 8.04 17.39
CA ALA A 172 -12.39 6.63 17.08
C ALA A 172 -13.04 6.25 15.74
N GLY A 173 -14.30 6.65 15.54
CA GLY A 173 -15.00 6.47 14.27
C GLY A 173 -14.37 7.23 13.10
N PHE A 174 -13.77 8.40 13.33
CA PHE A 174 -13.04 9.15 12.28
C PHE A 174 -11.71 8.48 11.89
N ILE A 175 -10.84 8.16 12.86
CA ILE A 175 -9.56 7.51 12.57
C ILE A 175 -9.83 6.19 11.84
N GLU A 176 -10.85 5.46 12.29
CA GLU A 176 -11.38 4.30 11.60
C GLU A 176 -11.83 4.65 10.16
N SER A 177 -12.84 5.50 9.96
CA SER A 177 -13.45 5.68 8.63
C SER A 177 -12.62 6.46 7.60
N GLU A 178 -11.73 7.35 8.03
CA GLU A 178 -11.06 8.33 7.14
C GLU A 178 -9.57 8.04 6.95
N LEU A 179 -8.92 7.40 7.93
CA LEU A 179 -7.52 7.00 7.80
C LEU A 179 -7.41 5.50 7.60
N VAL A 180 -8.00 4.74 8.51
CA VAL A 180 -7.76 3.31 8.64
C VAL A 180 -8.54 2.52 7.59
N ASP A 181 -9.83 2.75 7.40
CA ASP A 181 -10.68 2.01 6.47
C ASP A 181 -10.25 2.21 5.01
N PRO A 182 -9.94 3.43 4.53
CA PRO A 182 -9.45 3.60 3.15
C PRO A 182 -8.10 2.93 2.93
N LEU A 183 -7.26 2.90 3.98
CA LEU A 183 -5.98 2.19 3.93
C LEU A 183 -6.25 0.67 4.00
N ARG A 184 -7.09 0.20 4.91
CA ARG A 184 -7.51 -1.19 5.00
C ARG A 184 -8.11 -1.64 3.69
N GLU A 185 -9.02 -0.95 3.03
CA GLU A 185 -9.51 -1.31 1.68
C GLU A 185 -8.37 -1.36 0.65
N ARG A 186 -7.46 -0.38 0.70
CA ARG A 186 -6.27 -0.33 -0.18
C ARG A 186 -5.28 -1.47 0.09
N PHE A 187 -5.21 -1.98 1.32
CA PHE A 187 -4.33 -3.05 1.76
C PHE A 187 -5.07 -4.38 1.99
N ALA A 188 -6.40 -4.43 1.87
CA ALA A 188 -7.24 -5.58 2.18
C ALA A 188 -6.95 -6.68 1.17
N ALA A 189 -6.83 -6.29 -0.09
CA ALA A 189 -6.33 -7.18 -1.12
C ALA A 189 -4.95 -7.78 -0.75
N ARG A 190 -4.06 -7.02 -0.09
CA ARG A 190 -2.71 -7.48 0.30
C ARG A 190 -2.73 -8.36 1.56
N GLU A 191 -3.57 -8.07 2.54
CA GLU A 191 -3.70 -8.90 3.75
C GLU A 191 -4.46 -10.19 3.44
N GLU A 192 -5.53 -10.12 2.66
CA GLU A 192 -6.18 -11.31 2.09
C GLU A 192 -5.16 -12.13 1.30
N ASP A 193 -4.37 -11.49 0.42
CA ASP A 193 -3.32 -12.21 -0.32
C ASP A 193 -2.34 -12.89 0.62
N ARG A 194 -1.93 -12.20 1.70
CA ARG A 194 -1.00 -12.75 2.68
C ARG A 194 -1.55 -14.01 3.33
N VAL A 195 -2.79 -13.98 3.82
CA VAL A 195 -3.44 -15.17 4.41
C VAL A 195 -3.51 -16.31 3.40
N LEU A 196 -3.91 -16.02 2.16
CA LEU A 196 -3.98 -17.01 1.09
C LEU A 196 -2.60 -17.56 0.70
N ILE A 197 -1.56 -16.74 0.72
CA ILE A 197 -0.16 -17.15 0.47
C ILE A 197 0.33 -18.05 1.61
N GLU A 198 0.14 -17.65 2.87
CA GLU A 198 0.57 -18.44 4.02
C GLU A 198 -0.13 -19.80 4.05
N ALA A 199 -1.44 -19.84 3.74
CA ALA A 199 -2.19 -21.09 3.58
C ALA A 199 -1.65 -21.95 2.44
N ALA A 200 -1.40 -21.36 1.27
CA ALA A 200 -0.89 -22.07 0.11
C ALA A 200 0.59 -22.51 0.24
N GLN A 201 1.37 -21.85 1.10
CA GLN A 201 2.72 -22.27 1.49
C GLN A 201 2.69 -23.46 2.45
N ALA A 202 1.69 -23.53 3.35
CA ALA A 202 1.50 -24.66 4.25
C ALA A 202 0.93 -25.89 3.53
N ASP A 203 -0.02 -25.69 2.60
CA ASP A 203 -0.63 -26.73 1.78
C ASP A 203 -0.83 -26.23 0.34
N ALA A 204 -0.14 -26.85 -0.61
CA ALA A 204 -0.22 -26.49 -2.02
C ALA A 204 -1.65 -26.56 -2.61
N ARG A 205 -2.57 -27.30 -1.97
CA ARG A 205 -3.99 -27.36 -2.38
C ARG A 205 -4.72 -26.03 -2.16
N GLU A 206 -4.31 -25.25 -1.17
CA GLU A 206 -4.90 -23.94 -0.87
C GLU A 206 -4.52 -22.87 -1.90
N PHE A 207 -3.54 -23.15 -2.77
CA PHE A 207 -3.21 -22.28 -3.91
C PHE A 207 -4.41 -22.03 -4.84
N ARG A 208 -5.41 -22.90 -4.83
CA ARG A 208 -6.64 -22.73 -5.60
C ARG A 208 -7.34 -21.40 -5.31
N GLU A 209 -7.22 -20.86 -4.09
CA GLU A 209 -7.86 -19.60 -3.72
C GLU A 209 -7.15 -18.40 -4.36
N LEU A 210 -5.81 -18.43 -4.39
CA LEU A 210 -5.01 -17.46 -5.14
C LEU A 210 -5.27 -17.56 -6.65
N TYR A 211 -5.44 -18.77 -7.17
CA TYR A 211 -5.81 -19.00 -8.56
C TYR A 211 -7.19 -18.41 -8.87
N ALA A 212 -8.21 -18.74 -8.07
CA ALA A 212 -9.58 -18.25 -8.25
C ALA A 212 -9.65 -16.71 -8.20
N LYS A 213 -8.92 -16.10 -7.27
CA LYS A 213 -8.84 -14.64 -7.10
C LYS A 213 -8.20 -13.93 -8.30
N TYR A 214 -7.19 -14.53 -8.93
CA TYR A 214 -6.34 -13.82 -9.91
C TYR A 214 -6.41 -14.34 -11.35
N GLN A 215 -7.02 -15.49 -11.61
CA GLN A 215 -7.05 -16.09 -12.95
C GLN A 215 -7.60 -15.12 -14.01
N ASP A 216 -8.70 -14.43 -13.70
CA ASP A 216 -9.33 -13.51 -14.65
C ASP A 216 -8.47 -12.28 -14.91
N LEU A 217 -7.76 -11.78 -13.90
CA LEU A 217 -6.84 -10.65 -14.05
C LEU A 217 -5.70 -11.01 -15.02
N VAL A 218 -5.08 -12.18 -14.81
CA VAL A 218 -3.96 -12.65 -15.63
C VAL A 218 -4.44 -13.00 -17.05
N ARG A 219 -5.58 -13.68 -17.19
CA ARG A 219 -6.16 -14.03 -18.49
C ARG A 219 -6.52 -12.79 -19.32
N GLN A 220 -7.16 -11.80 -18.68
CA GLN A 220 -7.48 -10.54 -19.33
C GLN A 220 -6.22 -9.75 -19.72
N TYR A 221 -5.15 -9.82 -18.91
CA TYR A 221 -3.87 -9.24 -19.26
C TYR A 221 -3.32 -9.83 -20.57
N PHE A 222 -3.30 -11.16 -20.71
CA PHE A 222 -2.83 -11.80 -21.94
C PHE A 222 -3.74 -11.54 -23.14
N LEU A 223 -5.05 -11.67 -23.00
CA LEU A 223 -6.01 -11.42 -24.09
C LEU A 223 -5.82 -10.02 -24.71
N ARG A 224 -5.64 -9.01 -23.87
CA ARG A 224 -5.39 -7.63 -24.34
C ARG A 224 -4.08 -7.49 -25.10
N HIS A 225 -3.04 -8.23 -24.70
CA HIS A 225 -1.72 -8.13 -25.30
C HIS A 225 -1.51 -9.06 -26.50
N LEU A 226 -2.34 -10.10 -26.68
CA LEU A 226 -2.26 -11.09 -27.74
C LEU A 226 -3.31 -10.91 -28.84
N ARG A 227 -3.91 -9.71 -28.95
CA ARG A 227 -5.01 -9.43 -29.90
C ARG A 227 -6.20 -10.41 -29.74
N TYR A 228 -6.50 -10.77 -28.50
CA TYR A 228 -7.61 -11.67 -28.14
C TYR A 228 -7.49 -13.10 -28.67
N ASP A 229 -6.28 -13.58 -28.96
CA ASP A 229 -5.99 -14.99 -29.14
C ASP A 229 -6.25 -15.75 -27.83
N ARG A 230 -7.36 -16.49 -27.77
CA ARG A 230 -7.84 -17.13 -26.53
C ARG A 230 -6.97 -18.32 -26.14
N ASP A 231 -6.61 -19.15 -27.11
CA ASP A 231 -5.85 -20.37 -26.85
C ASP A 231 -4.47 -20.04 -26.28
N VAL A 232 -3.77 -19.08 -26.90
CA VAL A 232 -2.46 -18.65 -26.41
C VAL A 232 -2.57 -17.91 -25.07
N ALA A 233 -3.65 -17.14 -24.84
CA ALA A 233 -3.86 -16.45 -23.58
C ALA A 233 -4.13 -17.44 -22.43
N ASP A 234 -4.90 -18.49 -22.67
CA ASP A 234 -5.21 -19.52 -21.69
C ASP A 234 -3.96 -20.33 -21.34
N ASP A 235 -3.17 -20.72 -22.33
CA ASP A 235 -1.87 -21.38 -22.14
C ASP A 235 -0.91 -20.53 -21.29
N LEU A 236 -0.71 -19.26 -21.64
CA LEU A 236 0.18 -18.38 -20.89
C LEU A 236 -0.35 -18.06 -19.48
N THR A 237 -1.67 -18.08 -19.29
CA THR A 237 -2.29 -17.95 -17.96
C THR A 237 -1.94 -19.16 -17.10
N GLN A 238 -2.12 -20.38 -17.63
CA GLN A 238 -1.74 -21.60 -16.93
C GLN A 238 -0.25 -21.60 -16.59
N ASP A 239 0.62 -21.26 -17.54
CA ASP A 239 2.07 -21.15 -17.34
C ASP A 239 2.44 -20.13 -16.25
N THR A 240 1.70 -19.02 -16.16
CA THR A 240 1.89 -18.00 -15.13
C THR A 240 1.64 -18.59 -13.75
N PHE A 241 0.50 -19.26 -13.56
CA PHE A 241 0.14 -19.86 -12.27
C PHE A 241 0.99 -21.07 -11.91
N TYR A 242 1.38 -21.89 -12.89
CA TYR A 242 2.32 -22.99 -12.68
C TYR A 242 3.66 -22.49 -12.13
N ARG A 243 4.22 -21.42 -12.72
CA ARG A 243 5.43 -20.78 -12.21
C ARG A 243 5.20 -20.15 -10.85
N ALA A 244 4.08 -19.45 -10.66
CA ALA A 244 3.76 -18.82 -9.40
C ALA A 244 3.69 -19.84 -8.25
N LEU A 245 3.04 -21.00 -8.48
CA LEU A 245 2.99 -22.11 -7.54
C LEU A 245 4.39 -22.69 -7.28
N SER A 246 5.19 -22.90 -8.32
CA SER A 246 6.55 -23.46 -8.19
C SER A 246 7.49 -22.59 -7.36
N TYR A 247 7.34 -21.26 -7.42
CA TYR A 247 8.15 -20.31 -6.67
C TYR A 247 7.51 -19.86 -5.34
N LEU A 248 6.28 -20.32 -5.05
CA LEU A 248 5.53 -19.92 -3.86
C LEU A 248 6.23 -20.24 -2.53
N PRO A 249 6.92 -21.40 -2.34
CA PRO A 249 7.58 -21.70 -1.08
C PRO A 249 8.66 -20.68 -0.68
N GLY A 250 9.28 -20.02 -1.67
CA GLY A 250 10.27 -18.96 -1.46
C GLY A 250 9.71 -17.55 -1.58
N PHE A 251 8.40 -17.39 -1.79
CA PHE A 251 7.78 -16.09 -1.99
C PHE A 251 7.61 -15.36 -0.65
N THR A 252 8.15 -14.14 -0.58
CA THR A 252 7.93 -13.22 0.56
C THR A 252 7.11 -12.02 0.10
N ALA A 253 6.00 -11.75 0.78
CA ALA A 253 5.20 -10.55 0.53
C ALA A 253 6.03 -9.27 0.75
N THR A 254 6.33 -8.56 -0.34
CA THR A 254 6.99 -7.24 -0.34
C THR A 254 5.92 -6.14 -0.48
N ASN A 255 6.29 -4.88 -0.74
CA ASN A 255 5.35 -3.75 -0.82
C ASN A 255 4.34 -3.83 -2.00
N ALA A 256 4.45 -4.84 -2.87
CA ALA A 256 3.57 -5.07 -4.02
C ALA A 256 2.57 -6.20 -3.74
N SER A 257 1.33 -6.08 -4.25
CA SER A 257 0.30 -7.13 -4.13
C SER A 257 0.69 -8.44 -4.82
N TYR A 258 0.06 -9.55 -4.48
CA TYR A 258 0.32 -10.83 -5.15
C TYR A 258 -0.08 -10.77 -6.64
N GLY A 259 -1.17 -10.06 -6.95
CA GLY A 259 -1.54 -9.73 -8.33
C GLY A 259 -0.42 -9.01 -9.11
N THR A 260 0.33 -8.12 -8.46
CA THR A 260 1.49 -7.45 -9.09
C THR A 260 2.63 -8.43 -9.40
N TYR A 261 2.88 -9.37 -8.49
CA TYR A 261 3.83 -10.45 -8.73
C TYR A 261 3.40 -11.32 -9.93
N LEU A 262 2.13 -11.74 -9.97
CA LEU A 262 1.58 -12.54 -11.07
C LEU A 262 1.68 -11.83 -12.41
N LEU A 263 1.32 -10.54 -12.46
CA LEU A 263 1.41 -9.75 -13.68
C LEU A 263 2.86 -9.52 -14.13
N ARG A 264 3.83 -9.47 -13.20
CA ARG A 264 5.27 -9.47 -13.53
C ARG A 264 5.72 -10.80 -14.15
N VAL A 265 5.20 -11.93 -13.68
CA VAL A 265 5.45 -13.24 -14.30
C VAL A 265 4.82 -13.29 -15.69
N ALA A 266 3.56 -12.85 -15.80
CA ALA A 266 2.77 -12.84 -17.04
C ALA A 266 3.40 -12.00 -18.16
N HIS A 267 3.61 -10.70 -17.92
CA HIS A 267 4.97 -10.19 -17.86
C HIS A 267 6.03 -10.78 -18.82
N ASN A 268 6.96 -11.44 -18.16
CA ASN A 268 8.12 -12.10 -18.76
C ASN A 268 7.72 -13.20 -19.74
N LEU A 269 6.63 -13.93 -19.47
CA LEU A 269 6.11 -14.96 -20.37
C LEU A 269 5.67 -14.38 -21.72
N LEU A 270 4.94 -13.27 -21.71
CA LEU A 270 4.52 -12.56 -22.92
C LEU A 270 5.72 -12.11 -23.76
N VAL A 271 6.75 -11.55 -23.12
CA VAL A 271 7.98 -11.14 -23.82
C VAL A 271 8.68 -12.35 -24.44
N ASN A 272 8.78 -13.45 -23.70
CA ASN A 272 9.39 -14.68 -24.19
C ASN A 272 8.61 -15.28 -25.36
N HIS A 273 7.27 -15.27 -25.29
CA HIS A 273 6.39 -15.69 -26.39
C HIS A 273 6.69 -14.89 -27.66
N TYR A 274 6.72 -13.56 -27.59
CA TYR A 274 7.03 -12.72 -28.75
C TYR A 274 8.47 -12.87 -29.26
N ARG A 275 9.45 -13.07 -28.36
CA ARG A 275 10.83 -13.37 -28.75
C ARG A 275 10.90 -14.69 -29.54
N LYS A 276 10.26 -15.75 -29.03
CA LYS A 276 10.23 -17.06 -29.67
C LYS A 276 9.50 -17.03 -31.02
N LYS A 277 8.38 -16.31 -31.11
CA LYS A 277 7.64 -16.10 -32.37
C LYS A 277 8.45 -15.30 -33.40
N LYS A 278 9.22 -14.30 -32.97
CA LYS A 278 10.14 -13.56 -33.86
C LYS A 278 11.31 -14.42 -34.34
N THR A 279 11.85 -15.28 -33.47
CA THR A 279 12.89 -16.24 -33.86
C THR A 279 12.35 -17.31 -34.81
N LEU A 280 11.14 -17.82 -34.58
CA LEU A 280 10.48 -18.78 -35.47
C LEU A 280 10.09 -18.15 -36.82
N GLY A 281 9.63 -16.90 -36.85
CA GLY A 281 9.33 -16.18 -38.09
C GLY A 281 10.55 -15.96 -39.00
N LEU A 282 11.78 -16.00 -38.47
CA LEU A 282 13.02 -16.00 -39.26
C LEU A 282 13.33 -17.37 -39.88
N PHE A 283 12.73 -18.45 -39.38
CA PHE A 283 12.80 -19.79 -39.98
C PHE A 283 11.60 -20.10 -40.90
N ASP A 284 10.51 -19.33 -40.78
CA ASP A 284 9.25 -19.54 -41.50
C ASP A 284 9.07 -18.66 -42.75
N GLU A 285 10.05 -17.82 -43.11
CA GLU A 285 9.98 -16.93 -44.30
C GLU A 285 9.97 -17.69 -45.65
N ARG A 286 9.78 -19.01 -45.65
CA ARG A 286 9.66 -19.84 -46.86
C ARG A 286 8.27 -20.43 -47.10
N ILE A 287 7.27 -20.24 -46.23
CA ILE A 287 5.90 -20.71 -46.48
C ILE A 287 4.85 -19.67 -46.01
N ALA A 288 3.93 -19.35 -46.93
CA ALA A 288 2.67 -18.62 -46.76
C ALA A 288 2.69 -17.08 -46.86
N SER A 289 2.81 -16.65 -48.12
CA SER A 289 2.03 -15.55 -48.71
C SER A 289 0.51 -15.82 -48.60
N GLU A 290 -0.26 -14.74 -48.43
CA GLU A 290 -1.74 -14.60 -48.45
C GLU A 290 -2.53 -15.13 -47.24
N VAL A 291 -3.23 -14.22 -46.53
CA VAL A 291 -4.70 -14.00 -46.64
C VAL A 291 -5.05 -12.60 -46.13
N SER A 292 -5.78 -11.84 -46.95
CA SER A 292 -6.49 -10.59 -46.63
C SER A 292 -7.98 -10.93 -46.39
N GLY A 293 -8.65 -10.30 -45.40
CA GLY A 293 -10.10 -10.52 -45.20
C GLY A 293 -10.75 -9.88 -43.95
N VAL A 294 -11.18 -8.62 -44.09
CA VAL A 294 -12.40 -7.90 -43.60
C VAL A 294 -12.97 -8.09 -42.16
N ALA A 295 -12.89 -6.96 -41.43
CA ALA A 295 -13.72 -6.27 -40.42
C ALA A 295 -14.99 -6.85 -39.74
N ALA A 296 -15.18 -6.45 -38.46
CA ALA A 296 -16.44 -5.93 -37.91
C ALA A 296 -16.16 -4.73 -36.95
N PRO A 297 -16.93 -3.62 -37.00
CA PRO A 297 -16.74 -2.44 -36.17
C PRO A 297 -17.66 -2.44 -34.93
N GLU A 298 -17.10 -2.27 -33.73
CA GLU A 298 -17.85 -2.11 -32.47
C GLU A 298 -17.17 -1.07 -31.54
N PRO A 299 -17.91 -0.48 -30.57
CA PRO A 299 -18.06 0.97 -30.40
C PRO A 299 -16.87 1.69 -29.74
N LEU A 300 -16.69 2.96 -30.14
CA LEU A 300 -15.73 3.93 -29.58
C LEU A 300 -15.67 3.87 -28.05
N SER A 301 -14.64 3.21 -27.52
CA SER A 301 -14.37 3.06 -26.09
C SER A 301 -12.89 3.36 -25.83
N VAL A 302 -12.55 3.70 -24.59
CA VAL A 302 -11.22 4.12 -24.06
C VAL A 302 -10.02 3.30 -24.59
N CYS A 303 -10.24 2.08 -25.08
CA CYS A 303 -9.28 1.23 -25.79
C CYS A 303 -8.64 1.90 -27.03
N GLN A 304 -9.38 2.70 -27.81
CA GLN A 304 -8.86 3.30 -29.05
C GLN A 304 -7.77 4.36 -28.81
N ILE A 305 -7.78 5.02 -27.65
CA ILE A 305 -6.77 6.03 -27.28
C ILE A 305 -5.40 5.36 -27.08
N PHE A 306 -5.39 4.15 -26.50
CA PHE A 306 -4.15 3.44 -26.23
C PHE A 306 -3.62 2.72 -27.47
N ASP A 307 -4.46 2.30 -28.40
CA ASP A 307 -4.05 1.73 -29.70
C ASP A 307 -3.63 2.77 -30.75
N SER A 308 -3.61 4.06 -30.37
CA SER A 308 -3.16 5.15 -31.24
C SER A 308 -1.75 4.88 -31.82
N PRO A 309 -1.53 5.11 -33.13
CA PRO A 309 -0.21 4.98 -33.76
C PRO A 309 0.80 6.02 -33.27
N LEU A 310 0.36 7.07 -32.57
CA LEU A 310 1.21 8.14 -32.06
C LEU A 310 2.01 7.73 -30.80
N LEU A 311 1.55 6.70 -30.10
CA LEU A 311 2.22 6.16 -28.92
C LEU A 311 3.27 5.12 -29.33
N ARG A 312 4.49 5.25 -28.78
CA ARG A 312 5.49 4.18 -28.88
C ARG A 312 5.01 2.95 -28.10
N PRO A 313 5.45 1.72 -28.45
CA PRO A 313 5.09 0.51 -27.71
C PRO A 313 5.34 0.61 -26.20
N ALA A 314 6.45 1.23 -25.80
CA ALA A 314 6.79 1.45 -24.38
C ALA A 314 5.88 2.47 -23.68
N GLU A 315 5.37 3.48 -24.41
CA GLU A 315 4.47 4.51 -23.87
C GLU A 315 3.06 3.96 -23.69
N ARG A 316 2.54 3.25 -24.71
CA ARG A 316 1.26 2.52 -24.67
C ARG A 316 1.21 1.58 -23.48
N ARG A 317 2.28 0.83 -23.30
CA ARG A 317 2.40 -0.16 -22.23
C ARG A 317 2.39 0.45 -20.84
N ILE A 318 3.12 1.54 -20.61
CA ILE A 318 3.13 2.23 -19.31
C ILE A 318 1.77 2.89 -19.01
N LEU A 319 1.09 3.39 -20.04
CA LEU A 319 -0.26 3.93 -19.90
C LEU A 319 -1.29 2.84 -19.56
N SER A 320 -1.23 1.69 -20.22
CA SER A 320 -2.10 0.54 -19.94
C SER A 320 -1.90 0.06 -18.49
N MET A 321 -0.63 -0.15 -18.08
CA MET A 321 -0.31 -0.49 -16.69
C MET A 321 -0.87 0.54 -15.70
N LYS A 322 -0.77 1.84 -16.01
CA LYS A 322 -1.19 2.89 -15.07
C LYS A 322 -2.71 3.07 -14.97
N TYR A 323 -3.40 3.04 -16.10
CA TYR A 323 -4.78 3.50 -16.20
C TYR A 323 -5.81 2.38 -16.43
N GLN A 324 -5.40 1.25 -16.97
CA GLN A 324 -6.27 0.08 -17.18
C GLN A 324 -6.05 -1.01 -16.13
N GLU A 325 -4.79 -1.24 -15.75
CA GLU A 325 -4.40 -2.30 -14.80
C GLU A 325 -4.23 -1.77 -13.37
N GLY A 326 -4.29 -0.45 -13.18
CA GLY A 326 -4.33 0.18 -11.85
C GLY A 326 -2.99 0.30 -11.12
N PHE A 327 -1.87 -0.06 -11.75
CA PHE A 327 -0.57 -0.08 -11.10
C PHE A 327 -0.13 1.30 -10.56
N ALA A 328 0.48 1.29 -9.38
CA ALA A 328 1.23 2.42 -8.86
C ALA A 328 2.50 2.65 -9.69
N VAL A 329 2.98 3.89 -9.70
CA VAL A 329 4.19 4.27 -10.46
C VAL A 329 5.41 3.46 -10.01
N GLN A 330 5.49 3.16 -8.72
CA GLN A 330 6.55 2.38 -8.09
C GLN A 330 6.50 0.92 -8.54
N GLU A 331 5.31 0.36 -8.63
CA GLU A 331 5.07 -1.00 -9.14
C GLU A 331 5.43 -1.12 -10.61
N ILE A 332 5.07 -0.13 -11.43
CA ILE A 332 5.48 -0.06 -12.85
C ILE A 332 7.01 0.03 -12.97
N ALA A 333 7.65 0.82 -12.12
CA ALA A 333 9.10 1.01 -12.12
C ALA A 333 9.82 -0.30 -11.80
N ALA A 334 9.38 -0.99 -10.74
CA ALA A 334 9.86 -2.30 -10.36
C ALA A 334 9.63 -3.35 -11.45
N LEU A 335 8.45 -3.37 -12.08
CA LEU A 335 8.09 -4.33 -13.12
C LEU A 335 8.93 -4.14 -14.40
N LEU A 336 9.24 -2.90 -14.76
CA LEU A 336 10.05 -2.57 -15.93
C LEU A 336 11.57 -2.59 -15.67
N GLY A 337 12.02 -2.77 -14.43
CA GLY A 337 13.43 -2.63 -14.06
C GLY A 337 13.97 -1.22 -14.33
N THR A 338 13.14 -0.19 -14.08
CA THR A 338 13.50 1.22 -14.30
C THR A 338 13.25 2.07 -13.06
N SER A 339 13.73 3.31 -13.02
CA SER A 339 13.45 4.22 -11.90
C SER A 339 12.03 4.77 -11.96
N GLU A 340 11.44 5.09 -10.81
CA GLU A 340 10.13 5.76 -10.73
C GLU A 340 10.08 7.04 -11.56
N ASN A 341 11.17 7.82 -11.54
CA ASN A 341 11.29 9.04 -12.32
C ASN A 341 11.24 8.76 -13.83
N ALA A 342 11.84 7.67 -14.30
CA ALA A 342 11.75 7.26 -15.70
C ALA A 342 10.29 6.89 -16.08
N VAL A 343 9.55 6.25 -15.18
CA VAL A 343 8.12 5.93 -15.38
C VAL A 343 7.28 7.21 -15.41
N LYS A 344 7.44 8.12 -14.42
CA LYS A 344 6.72 9.41 -14.36
C LYS A 344 6.98 10.24 -15.63
N LEU A 345 8.22 10.28 -16.09
CA LEU A 345 8.60 11.00 -17.30
C LEU A 345 7.98 10.40 -18.56
N ARG A 346 7.97 9.07 -18.69
CA ARG A 346 7.32 8.37 -19.80
C ARG A 346 5.80 8.55 -19.79
N LEU A 347 5.15 8.47 -18.62
CA LEU A 347 3.72 8.78 -18.46
C LEU A 347 3.39 10.22 -18.85
N SER A 348 4.25 11.18 -18.47
CA SER A 348 4.09 12.58 -18.85
C SER A 348 4.18 12.78 -20.36
N ARG A 349 5.20 12.19 -21.00
CA ARG A 349 5.40 12.26 -22.46
C ARG A 349 4.26 11.59 -23.23
N ALA A 350 3.83 10.41 -22.79
CA ALA A 350 2.72 9.68 -23.39
C ALA A 350 1.41 10.47 -23.30
N ARG A 351 1.10 11.06 -22.14
CA ARG A 351 -0.07 11.95 -21.96
C ARG A 351 0.02 13.21 -22.83
N LYS A 352 1.21 13.82 -22.95
CA LYS A 352 1.40 15.01 -23.80
C LYS A 352 1.16 14.70 -25.28
N ARG A 353 1.55 13.51 -25.74
CA ARG A 353 1.25 13.03 -27.10
C ARG A 353 -0.24 12.78 -27.33
N LEU A 354 -0.92 12.19 -26.35
CA LEU A 354 -2.37 11.98 -26.42
C LEU A 354 -3.18 13.26 -26.33
N ARG A 355 -2.69 14.29 -25.61
CA ARG A 355 -3.29 15.63 -25.58
C ARG A 355 -3.30 16.37 -26.92
N GLY A 356 -2.58 15.89 -27.93
CA GLY A 356 -2.68 16.42 -29.29
C GLY A 356 -3.86 15.85 -30.09
N LEU A 357 -4.61 14.89 -29.54
CA LEU A 357 -5.75 14.20 -30.17
C LEU A 357 -7.10 14.50 -29.51
N LEU A 358 -7.10 15.06 -28.30
CA LEU A 358 -8.27 15.54 -27.56
C LEU A 358 -8.31 17.06 -27.68
#